data_AF-A0A7W6RMH6-F1
#
_entry.id   AF-A0A7W6RMH6-F1
#
_cell.length_a   1.000
_cell.length_b   1.000
_cell.length_c   1.000
_cell.angle_alpha   90.00
_cell.angle_beta   90.00
_cell.angle_gamma   90.00
#
_symmetry.space_group_name_H-M   'P 1'
#
loop_
_entity.id
_entity.type
_entity.pdbx_description
1 polymer ?
#
loop_
_entity_poly.entity_id
_entity_poly.type
_entity_poly.pdbx_seq_one_letter_code
_entity_poly.pdbx_strand_id
1 'polypeptide(L)'
;MHNLPDRRAPLYANIHNRKSSACKTVITELLRIQLLKYNRLKNTHYQNIIHRAYAWTFIKMRSWRSGKALAATLETRCTQAFKLFDAERSQLMMMTRRIFSAAIVAGAATSLVSTRIMAAPSGAVKARNVVLAHGLFADGSCWSEVIARLQAAGFNATAVQNPLTTLPEAVSSVERVLARQDGPTVLVGHSFAGMIVTETGMHPNVSALVYIAARAPDAGEDYAALAKTFPTPPASAGIVFDGDEGRLSEAAFLHDFAGDLPEARAKVLYAVQEPFHKALLTGKTSQAAWRSKPSWYAVSTEDRTINPDLERFMAKRMGAKTIELKASHLSLISHPDEITQLIIEAAG
;
A
#
# COMPACT_ATOMS: atom_id res chain seq x y z
N MET A 1 -32.20 62.55 -37.74
CA MET A 1 -31.55 61.28 -38.09
C MET A 1 -31.15 60.58 -36.79
N HIS A 2 -31.81 59.46 -36.53
CA HIS A 2 -31.52 58.31 -35.65
C HIS A 2 -30.90 58.55 -34.25
N ASN A 3 -31.60 58.40 -33.11
CA ASN A 3 -32.47 57.34 -32.55
C ASN A 3 -31.79 55.96 -32.36
N LEU A 4 -31.35 55.62 -31.14
CA LEU A 4 -32.08 54.75 -30.19
C LEU A 4 -31.21 54.34 -28.98
N PRO A 5 -31.71 54.52 -27.74
CA PRO A 5 -31.36 53.69 -26.59
C PRO A 5 -32.27 52.45 -26.51
N ASP A 6 -31.78 51.48 -25.73
CA ASP A 6 -32.53 50.50 -24.92
C ASP A 6 -33.97 50.14 -25.35
N ARG A 7 -34.14 48.89 -25.83
CA ARG A 7 -35.36 48.12 -25.64
C ARG A 7 -35.00 46.67 -25.38
N ARG A 8 -35.11 46.23 -24.13
CA ARG A 8 -36.09 45.20 -23.69
C ARG A 8 -35.71 44.64 -22.31
N ALA A 9 -36.41 45.09 -21.29
CA ALA A 9 -36.98 44.18 -20.28
C ALA A 9 -38.52 44.20 -20.48
N PRO A 10 -39.31 43.18 -20.08
CA PRO A 10 -38.99 42.02 -19.26
C PRO A 10 -39.42 40.67 -19.88
N LEU A 11 -38.68 39.59 -19.57
CA LEU A 11 -39.21 38.23 -19.65
C LEU A 11 -39.41 37.71 -18.22
N TYR A 12 -40.31 38.38 -17.49
CA TYR A 12 -40.97 37.78 -16.34
C TYR A 12 -42.19 37.00 -16.85
N ALA A 13 -41.96 35.73 -17.18
CA ALA A 13 -42.98 34.70 -17.05
C ALA A 13 -42.47 33.67 -16.05
N ASN A 14 -42.95 33.84 -14.82
CA ASN A 14 -42.87 32.89 -13.73
C ASN A 14 -43.21 31.47 -14.19
N ILE A 15 -42.25 30.54 -14.14
CA ILE A 15 -42.45 29.25 -13.48
C ILE A 15 -41.26 29.01 -12.57
N HIS A 16 -41.41 29.55 -11.36
CA HIS A 16 -40.70 29.14 -10.16
C HIS A 16 -40.52 27.61 -10.07
N ASN A 17 -39.29 27.15 -9.91
CA ASN A 17 -39.04 25.93 -9.16
C ASN A 17 -38.36 26.29 -7.82
N ARG A 18 -39.17 26.84 -6.90
CA ARG A 18 -38.82 27.12 -5.49
C ARG A 18 -38.28 25.87 -4.75
N LYS A 19 -38.46 24.67 -5.31
CA LYS A 19 -37.96 23.40 -4.75
C LYS A 19 -36.44 23.22 -4.91
N SER A 20 -35.79 23.80 -5.94
CA SER A 20 -34.33 23.64 -6.10
C SER A 20 -33.53 24.51 -5.14
N SER A 21 -34.05 25.69 -4.79
CA SER A 21 -33.43 26.59 -3.80
C SER A 21 -33.57 26.00 -2.39
N ALA A 22 -34.78 25.58 -1.99
CA ALA A 22 -34.99 24.96 -0.68
C ALA A 22 -34.15 23.69 -0.47
N CYS A 23 -34.03 22.84 -1.50
CA CYS A 23 -33.23 21.61 -1.42
C CYS A 23 -31.72 21.93 -1.34
N LYS A 24 -31.23 22.93 -2.09
CA LYS A 24 -29.84 23.39 -2.01
C LYS A 24 -29.53 24.03 -0.65
N THR A 25 -30.45 24.81 -0.09
CA THR A 25 -30.28 25.44 1.23
C THR A 25 -30.29 24.39 2.36
N VAL A 26 -31.18 23.40 2.30
CA VAL A 26 -31.22 22.30 3.29
C VAL A 26 -29.96 21.44 3.20
N ILE A 27 -29.48 21.11 2.00
CA ILE A 27 -28.25 20.34 1.82
C ILE A 27 -27.02 21.13 2.30
N THR A 28 -26.96 22.44 2.00
CA THR A 28 -25.86 23.30 2.44
C THR A 28 -25.82 23.42 3.95
N GLU A 29 -26.98 23.51 4.62
CA GLU A 29 -27.01 23.66 6.07
C GLU A 29 -26.85 22.33 6.82
N LEU A 30 -27.25 21.20 6.23
CA LEU A 30 -26.88 19.88 6.71
C LEU A 30 -25.37 19.63 6.60
N LEU A 31 -24.75 20.03 5.49
CA LEU A 31 -23.29 19.97 5.30
C LEU A 31 -22.56 20.85 6.31
N ARG A 32 -23.07 22.06 6.58
CA ARG A 32 -22.51 23.00 7.56
C ARG A 32 -22.60 22.45 9.00
N ILE A 33 -23.74 21.88 9.38
CA ILE A 33 -23.93 21.23 10.69
C ILE A 33 -23.04 19.98 10.84
N GLN A 34 -22.81 19.22 9.77
CA GLN A 34 -21.91 18.06 9.78
C GLN A 34 -20.42 18.44 9.82
N LEU A 35 -20.01 19.51 9.13
CA LEU A 35 -18.64 20.07 9.23
C LEU A 35 -18.34 20.60 10.63
N LEU A 36 -19.32 21.26 11.28
CA LEU A 36 -19.19 21.72 12.67
C LEU A 36 -19.08 20.56 13.68
N LYS A 37 -19.68 19.40 13.37
CA LYS A 37 -19.52 18.16 14.16
C LYS A 37 -18.21 17.42 13.86
N TYR A 38 -17.76 17.42 12.61
CA TYR A 38 -16.48 16.86 12.16
C TYR A 38 -15.29 17.50 12.90
N ASN A 39 -15.30 18.84 13.05
CA ASN A 39 -14.22 19.57 13.73
C ASN A 39 -14.22 19.44 15.27
N ARG A 40 -15.26 18.87 15.89
CA ARG A 40 -15.29 18.59 17.34
C ARG A 40 -14.86 17.17 17.71
N LEU A 41 -14.74 16.25 16.74
CA LEU A 41 -14.41 14.85 16.99
C LEU A 41 -12.90 14.63 16.80
N LYS A 42 -12.17 14.41 17.90
CA LYS A 42 -10.71 14.14 17.91
C LYS A 42 -10.32 12.68 17.57
N ASN A 43 -11.25 11.86 17.05
CA ASN A 43 -11.03 10.43 16.83
C ASN A 43 -11.00 10.09 15.33
N THR A 44 -9.82 9.69 14.82
CA THR A 44 -9.50 9.46 13.41
C THR A 44 -10.28 8.31 12.76
N HIS A 45 -10.75 7.34 13.55
CA HIS A 45 -11.55 6.22 13.04
C HIS A 45 -12.92 6.69 12.51
N TYR A 46 -13.57 7.60 13.22
CA TYR A 46 -14.86 8.16 12.82
C TYR A 46 -14.75 9.11 11.62
N GLN A 47 -13.63 9.83 11.49
CA GLN A 47 -13.39 10.68 10.34
C GLN A 47 -13.26 9.87 9.05
N ASN A 48 -12.62 8.70 9.09
CA ASN A 48 -12.47 7.82 7.91
C ASN A 48 -13.79 7.18 7.44
N ILE A 49 -14.66 6.77 8.38
CA ILE A 49 -16.00 6.24 8.04
C ILE A 49 -16.84 7.33 7.35
N ILE A 50 -16.80 8.55 7.89
CA ILE A 50 -17.50 9.70 7.33
C ILE A 50 -16.95 10.06 5.94
N HIS A 51 -15.62 10.03 5.75
CA HIS A 51 -14.99 10.30 4.45
C HIS A 51 -15.43 9.31 3.37
N ARG A 52 -15.52 8.01 3.70
CA ARG A 52 -16.02 6.97 2.79
C ARG A 52 -17.50 7.15 2.45
N ALA A 53 -18.32 7.56 3.41
CA ALA A 53 -19.72 7.90 3.18
C ALA A 53 -19.86 9.11 2.24
N TYR A 54 -19.04 10.15 2.42
CA TYR A 54 -19.00 11.32 1.52
C TYR A 54 -18.61 10.93 0.09
N ALA A 55 -17.54 10.16 -0.08
CA ALA A 55 -17.06 9.72 -1.39
C ALA A 55 -18.12 8.90 -2.15
N TRP A 56 -18.81 8.00 -1.44
CA TRP A 56 -19.90 7.21 -2.01
C TRP A 56 -21.09 8.08 -2.46
N THR A 57 -21.45 9.08 -1.65
CA THR A 57 -22.56 10.01 -1.94
C THR A 57 -22.24 10.89 -3.16
N PHE A 58 -20.99 11.33 -3.29
CA PHE A 58 -20.51 12.13 -4.42
C PHE A 58 -20.46 11.33 -5.72
N ILE A 59 -20.05 10.06 -5.66
CA ILE A 59 -20.04 9.13 -6.80
C ILE A 59 -21.48 8.87 -7.29
N LYS A 60 -22.43 8.66 -6.37
CA LYS A 60 -23.85 8.49 -6.75
C LYS A 60 -24.47 9.78 -7.31
N MET A 61 -24.12 10.95 -6.81
CA MET A 61 -24.56 12.24 -7.39
C MET A 61 -24.02 12.46 -8.81
N ARG A 62 -22.82 11.96 -9.13
CA ARG A 62 -22.24 12.02 -10.49
C ARG A 62 -22.96 11.12 -11.50
N SER A 63 -23.71 10.11 -11.04
CA SER A 63 -24.50 9.20 -11.89
C SER A 63 -25.90 9.71 -12.25
N TRP A 64 -26.23 10.97 -11.92
CA TRP A 64 -27.57 11.54 -12.13
C TRP A 64 -27.82 11.96 -13.59
N ARG A 65 -28.13 10.97 -14.44
CA ARG A 65 -28.89 11.16 -15.69
C ARG A 65 -29.96 10.08 -15.81
N SER A 66 -31.21 10.53 -15.93
CA SER A 66 -32.45 9.79 -16.19
C SER A 66 -33.14 9.08 -15.01
N GLY A 67 -34.45 9.32 -14.87
CA GLY A 67 -35.39 8.45 -14.15
C GLY A 67 -35.96 8.99 -12.83
N LYS A 68 -37.14 9.62 -12.90
CA LYS A 68 -37.94 10.14 -11.76
C LYS A 68 -38.44 9.06 -10.77
N ALA A 69 -38.21 7.77 -11.03
CA ALA A 69 -38.76 6.67 -10.24
C ALA A 69 -37.92 6.28 -9.00
N LEU A 70 -36.65 6.73 -8.90
CA LEU A 70 -35.78 6.37 -7.76
C LEU A 70 -35.86 7.34 -6.57
N ALA A 71 -36.42 8.54 -6.76
CA ALA A 71 -36.44 9.59 -5.74
C ALA A 71 -37.35 9.23 -4.56
N ALA A 72 -38.52 8.63 -4.82
CA ALA A 72 -39.45 8.21 -3.78
C ALA A 72 -38.86 7.09 -2.91
N THR A 73 -38.15 6.13 -3.52
CA THR A 73 -37.54 4.98 -2.82
C THR A 73 -36.35 5.39 -1.96
N LEU A 74 -35.59 6.42 -2.38
CA LEU A 74 -34.48 6.99 -1.61
C LEU A 74 -34.97 7.84 -0.44
N GLU A 75 -36.04 8.62 -0.63
CA GLU A 75 -36.64 9.43 0.44
C GLU A 75 -37.20 8.53 1.55
N THR A 76 -37.96 7.47 1.19
CA THR A 76 -38.48 6.51 2.18
C THR A 76 -37.36 5.78 2.92
N ARG A 77 -36.30 5.34 2.22
CA ARG A 77 -35.17 4.62 2.84
C ARG A 77 -34.27 5.52 3.70
N CYS A 78 -34.09 6.79 3.33
CA CYS A 78 -33.38 7.77 4.16
C CYS A 78 -34.18 8.13 5.42
N THR A 79 -35.52 8.29 5.33
CA THR A 79 -36.36 8.53 6.51
C THR A 79 -36.37 7.33 7.46
N GLN A 80 -36.33 6.10 6.93
CA GLN A 80 -36.30 4.88 7.73
C GLN A 80 -34.94 4.66 8.41
N ALA A 81 -33.83 4.98 7.72
CA ALA A 81 -32.49 5.00 8.30
C ALA A 81 -32.34 6.09 9.38
N PHE A 82 -32.96 7.27 9.20
CA PHE A 82 -32.95 8.33 10.20
C PHE A 82 -33.76 7.97 11.45
N LYS A 83 -34.91 7.29 11.30
CA LYS A 83 -35.72 6.79 12.44
C LYS A 83 -35.00 5.71 13.24
N LEU A 84 -34.25 4.82 12.57
CA LEU A 84 -33.41 3.83 13.24
C LEU A 84 -32.23 4.50 13.98
N PHE A 85 -31.64 5.54 13.39
CA PHE A 85 -30.57 6.31 14.00
C PHE A 85 -31.05 7.15 15.21
N ASP A 86 -32.25 7.74 15.15
CA ASP A 86 -32.84 8.47 16.29
C ASP A 86 -33.32 7.53 17.41
N ALA A 87 -33.79 6.32 17.08
CA ALA A 87 -34.17 5.31 18.08
C ALA A 87 -32.95 4.79 18.86
N GLU A 88 -31.83 4.50 18.18
CA GLU A 88 -30.56 4.15 18.85
C GLU A 88 -29.99 5.32 19.63
N ARG A 89 -30.16 6.56 19.15
CA ARG A 89 -29.70 7.77 19.84
C ARG A 89 -30.52 8.11 21.07
N SER A 90 -31.83 7.85 21.09
CA SER A 90 -32.68 7.98 22.28
C SER A 90 -32.38 6.94 23.35
N GLN A 91 -31.95 5.73 22.96
CA GLN A 91 -31.44 4.72 23.90
C GLN A 91 -30.05 5.09 24.46
N LEU A 92 -29.19 5.74 23.66
CA LEU A 92 -27.89 6.23 24.12
C LEU A 92 -27.94 7.57 24.91
N MET A 93 -29.00 8.38 24.77
CA MET A 93 -29.14 9.68 25.46
C MET A 93 -30.01 9.64 26.73
N MET A 94 -30.59 8.50 27.10
CA MET A 94 -31.24 8.30 28.42
C MET A 94 -30.32 7.68 29.48
N MET A 95 -29.01 7.80 29.33
CA MET A 95 -28.07 7.42 30.37
C MET A 95 -27.15 8.59 30.70
N THR A 96 -27.69 9.56 31.45
CA THR A 96 -26.84 10.55 32.12
C THR A 96 -27.48 11.05 33.43
N ARG A 97 -26.63 11.11 34.46
CA ARG A 97 -26.70 12.01 35.64
C ARG A 97 -27.56 11.65 36.85
N ARG A 98 -27.82 10.37 37.12
CA ARG A 98 -28.10 9.89 38.49
C ARG A 98 -27.39 8.55 38.69
N ILE A 99 -26.82 8.32 39.88
CA ILE A 99 -25.90 7.22 40.25
C ILE A 99 -24.41 7.55 40.01
N PHE A 100 -23.98 8.67 40.56
CA PHE A 100 -22.59 8.87 41.01
C PHE A 100 -22.70 9.48 42.41
N SER A 101 -23.03 8.65 43.41
CA SER A 101 -22.86 8.84 44.86
C SER A 101 -23.62 7.73 45.58
N ALA A 102 -22.99 7.13 46.59
CA ALA A 102 -23.47 6.06 47.48
C ALA A 102 -23.30 4.60 47.01
N ALA A 103 -22.06 4.10 47.10
CA ALA A 103 -21.75 2.75 47.61
C ALA A 103 -20.23 2.64 47.89
N ILE A 104 -19.74 3.39 48.88
CA ILE A 104 -18.55 3.02 49.64
C ILE A 104 -19.10 2.23 50.85
N VAL A 105 -18.45 1.12 51.19
CA VAL A 105 -18.77 0.14 52.26
C VAL A 105 -19.70 -1.02 51.83
N ALA A 106 -19.11 -2.01 51.14
CA ALA A 106 -19.31 -3.46 51.35
C ALA A 106 -18.68 -4.22 50.16
N GLY A 107 -17.39 -4.51 50.25
CA GLY A 107 -16.67 -5.23 49.19
C GLY A 107 -15.21 -5.48 49.55
N ALA A 108 -14.93 -5.75 50.81
CA ALA A 108 -13.68 -6.40 51.19
C ALA A 108 -13.83 -7.89 50.87
N ALA A 109 -12.80 -8.46 50.23
CA ALA A 109 -12.62 -9.87 49.90
C ALA A 109 -13.50 -10.45 48.77
N THR A 110 -13.07 -10.23 47.53
CA THR A 110 -13.12 -11.26 46.48
C THR A 110 -12.07 -10.96 45.40
N SER A 111 -10.94 -11.64 45.55
CA SER A 111 -10.13 -12.20 44.46
C SER A 111 -9.63 -11.26 43.35
N LEU A 112 -8.38 -10.83 43.52
CA LEU A 112 -7.45 -10.54 42.43
C LEU A 112 -7.36 -11.75 41.48
N VAL A 113 -8.21 -11.78 40.46
CA VAL A 113 -7.94 -12.54 39.23
C VAL A 113 -8.19 -11.58 38.07
N SER A 114 -7.20 -10.71 37.83
CA SER A 114 -7.01 -10.18 36.49
C SER A 114 -6.63 -11.36 35.61
N THR A 115 -7.62 -12.03 35.01
CA THR A 115 -7.36 -12.83 33.81
C THR A 115 -6.82 -11.85 32.77
N ARG A 116 -5.49 -11.78 32.67
CA ARG A 116 -4.86 -11.43 31.40
C ARG A 116 -5.46 -12.42 30.41
N ILE A 117 -6.37 -11.94 29.58
CA ILE A 117 -6.55 -12.56 28.27
C ILE A 117 -5.20 -12.34 27.59
N MET A 118 -4.26 -13.26 27.83
CA MET A 118 -3.16 -13.45 26.92
C MET A 118 -3.86 -13.78 25.61
N ALA A 119 -3.88 -12.82 24.69
CA ALA A 119 -4.02 -13.18 23.29
C ALA A 119 -2.98 -14.28 23.08
N ALA A 120 -3.45 -15.50 22.86
CA ALA A 120 -2.59 -16.56 22.38
C ALA A 120 -1.81 -15.95 21.20
N PRO A 121 -0.49 -16.22 21.05
CA PRO A 121 0.17 -15.87 19.82
C PRO A 121 -0.71 -16.44 18.72
N SER A 122 -1.29 -15.57 17.88
CA SER A 122 -1.89 -16.00 16.63
C SER A 122 -0.88 -16.97 16.03
N GLY A 123 -1.21 -18.26 15.93
CA GLY A 123 -0.33 -19.22 15.29
C GLY A 123 0.14 -18.58 13.99
N ALA A 124 1.45 -18.64 13.72
CA ALA A 124 2.03 -18.01 12.54
C ALA A 124 1.15 -18.37 11.34
N VAL A 125 0.58 -17.35 10.68
CA VAL A 125 -0.37 -17.57 9.61
C VAL A 125 0.38 -18.28 8.49
N LYS A 126 0.10 -19.57 8.32
CA LYS A 126 0.80 -20.39 7.34
C LYS A 126 0.38 -20.00 5.93
N ALA A 127 1.30 -19.42 5.18
CA ALA A 127 1.09 -19.02 3.80
C ALA A 127 1.38 -20.18 2.86
N ARG A 128 0.59 -20.29 1.79
CA ARG A 128 0.87 -21.18 0.65
C ARG A 128 1.17 -20.40 -0.63
N ASN A 129 0.82 -19.12 -0.68
CA ASN A 129 1.07 -18.27 -1.83
C ASN A 129 2.35 -17.46 -1.63
N VAL A 130 3.10 -17.27 -2.70
CA VAL A 130 4.28 -16.41 -2.76
C VAL A 130 4.16 -15.52 -3.98
N VAL A 131 4.26 -14.20 -3.79
CA VAL A 131 4.28 -13.22 -4.88
C VAL A 131 5.66 -12.57 -4.91
N LEU A 132 6.31 -12.60 -6.08
CA LEU A 132 7.71 -12.21 -6.27
C LEU A 132 7.78 -10.99 -7.21
N ALA A 133 8.34 -9.87 -6.75
CA ALA A 133 8.52 -8.65 -7.54
C ALA A 133 10.01 -8.40 -7.84
N HIS A 134 10.33 -8.04 -9.09
CA HIS A 134 11.70 -7.82 -9.56
C HIS A 134 12.11 -6.35 -9.48
N GLY A 135 13.42 -6.12 -9.33
CA GLY A 135 14.01 -4.79 -9.36
C GLY A 135 14.27 -4.27 -10.76
N LEU A 136 15.09 -3.20 -10.83
CA LEU A 136 15.57 -2.64 -12.10
C LEU A 136 16.47 -3.65 -12.83
N PHE A 137 16.56 -3.51 -14.16
CA PHE A 137 17.44 -4.31 -15.03
C PHE A 137 17.13 -5.81 -15.05
N ALA A 138 15.99 -6.21 -14.51
CA ALA A 138 15.52 -7.58 -14.46
C ALA A 138 14.03 -7.61 -14.82
N ASP A 139 13.54 -8.81 -15.14
CA ASP A 139 12.12 -9.12 -15.31
C ASP A 139 11.72 -10.29 -14.38
N GLY A 140 10.44 -10.69 -14.38
CA GLY A 140 9.96 -11.75 -13.50
C GLY A 140 10.66 -13.12 -13.64
N SER A 141 11.35 -13.38 -14.76
CA SER A 141 12.11 -14.62 -15.00
C SER A 141 13.38 -14.75 -14.14
N CYS A 142 13.85 -13.66 -13.52
CA CYS A 142 14.98 -13.71 -12.58
C CYS A 142 14.71 -14.62 -11.38
N TRP A 143 13.43 -14.85 -11.07
CA TRP A 143 12.98 -15.74 -10.01
C TRP A 143 12.86 -17.22 -10.42
N SER A 144 13.17 -17.58 -11.67
CA SER A 144 12.92 -18.94 -12.21
C SER A 144 13.44 -20.07 -11.31
N GLU A 145 14.67 -19.96 -10.82
CA GLU A 145 15.30 -20.96 -9.93
C GLU A 145 14.63 -21.03 -8.55
N VAL A 146 14.23 -19.89 -8.00
CA VAL A 146 13.50 -19.80 -6.72
C VAL A 146 12.08 -20.34 -6.87
N ILE A 147 11.39 -20.01 -7.96
CA ILE A 147 10.04 -20.50 -8.27
C ILE A 147 10.04 -22.03 -8.36
N ALA A 148 11.00 -22.61 -9.09
CA ALA A 148 11.09 -24.07 -9.22
C ALA A 148 11.22 -24.75 -7.85
N ARG A 149 12.02 -24.18 -6.95
CA ARG A 149 12.23 -24.72 -5.59
C ARG A 149 11.01 -24.52 -4.68
N LEU A 150 10.38 -23.35 -4.73
CA LEU A 150 9.14 -23.07 -4.01
C LEU A 150 8.01 -24.02 -4.45
N GLN A 151 7.88 -24.27 -5.75
CA GLN A 151 6.90 -25.22 -6.29
C GLN A 151 7.19 -26.65 -5.84
N ALA A 152 8.46 -27.07 -5.85
CA ALA A 152 8.87 -28.36 -5.30
C ALA A 152 8.55 -28.51 -3.80
N ALA A 153 8.58 -27.39 -3.05
CA ALA A 153 8.16 -27.33 -1.65
C ALA A 153 6.64 -27.18 -1.44
N GLY A 154 5.84 -27.16 -2.51
CA GLY A 154 4.37 -27.12 -2.45
C GLY A 154 3.75 -25.73 -2.32
N PHE A 155 4.50 -24.68 -2.65
CA PHE A 155 3.99 -23.30 -2.70
C PHE A 155 3.43 -22.93 -4.06
N ASN A 156 2.41 -22.08 -4.06
CA ASN A 156 1.91 -21.38 -5.24
C ASN A 156 2.73 -20.09 -5.44
N ALA A 157 3.76 -20.13 -6.28
CA ALA A 157 4.63 -19.00 -6.56
C ALA A 157 4.21 -18.27 -7.84
N THR A 158 4.03 -16.95 -7.76
CA THR A 158 3.73 -16.07 -8.90
C THR A 158 4.76 -14.94 -8.99
N ALA A 159 5.53 -14.89 -10.07
CA ALA A 159 6.31 -13.70 -10.40
C ALA A 159 5.43 -12.62 -11.03
N VAL A 160 5.58 -11.39 -10.55
CA VAL A 160 4.95 -10.21 -11.13
C VAL A 160 5.85 -9.71 -12.25
N GLN A 161 5.26 -9.39 -13.40
CA GLN A 161 5.91 -8.57 -14.43
C GLN A 161 5.58 -7.10 -14.10
N ASN A 162 6.33 -6.53 -13.16
CA ASN A 162 6.08 -5.17 -12.71
C ASN A 162 6.75 -4.18 -13.68
N PRO A 163 5.99 -3.28 -14.33
CA PRO A 163 6.58 -2.38 -15.31
C PRO A 163 7.62 -1.48 -14.65
N LEU A 164 8.75 -1.26 -15.32
CA LEU A 164 9.79 -0.34 -14.86
C LEU A 164 9.57 1.11 -15.31
N THR A 165 8.31 1.55 -15.40
CA THR A 165 7.91 2.89 -15.88
C THR A 165 7.67 3.88 -14.75
N THR A 166 6.72 3.60 -13.85
CA THR A 166 6.37 4.45 -12.71
C THR A 166 6.04 3.61 -11.48
N LEU A 167 6.28 4.17 -10.28
CA LEU A 167 5.98 3.45 -9.03
C LEU A 167 4.47 3.10 -8.91
N PRO A 168 3.50 4.00 -9.22
CA PRO A 168 2.08 3.65 -9.14
C PRO A 168 1.67 2.51 -10.08
N GLU A 169 2.25 2.43 -11.29
CA GLU A 169 1.97 1.35 -12.23
C GLU A 169 2.55 0.02 -11.76
N ALA A 170 3.78 0.03 -11.23
CA ALA A 170 4.42 -1.13 -10.64
C ALA A 170 3.63 -1.67 -9.44
N VAL A 171 3.23 -0.78 -8.52
CA VAL A 171 2.36 -1.06 -7.36
C VAL A 171 1.04 -1.68 -7.81
N SER A 172 0.37 -1.06 -8.79
CA SER A 172 -0.89 -1.58 -9.33
C SER A 172 -0.73 -2.97 -9.95
N SER A 173 0.43 -3.29 -10.53
CA SER A 173 0.72 -4.63 -11.07
C SER A 173 0.79 -5.69 -9.98
N VAL A 174 1.51 -5.40 -8.90
CA VAL A 174 1.61 -6.29 -7.74
C VAL A 174 0.25 -6.46 -7.06
N GLU A 175 -0.52 -5.40 -6.87
CA GLU A 175 -1.86 -5.47 -6.27
C GLU A 175 -2.81 -6.38 -7.08
N ARG A 176 -2.78 -6.31 -8.41
CA ARG A 176 -3.58 -7.21 -9.27
C ARG A 176 -3.19 -8.67 -9.08
N VAL A 177 -1.91 -8.98 -8.87
CA VAL A 177 -1.45 -10.35 -8.61
C VAL A 177 -1.84 -10.80 -7.20
N LEU A 178 -1.71 -9.93 -6.20
CA LEU A 178 -2.14 -10.19 -4.82
C LEU A 178 -3.65 -10.45 -4.71
N ALA A 179 -4.47 -9.72 -5.47
CA ALA A 179 -5.92 -9.91 -5.51
C ALA A 179 -6.36 -11.24 -6.14
N ARG A 180 -5.46 -11.93 -6.87
CA ARG A 180 -5.70 -13.27 -7.44
C ARG A 180 -5.28 -14.39 -6.49
N GLN A 181 -4.55 -14.09 -5.42
CA GLN A 181 -4.14 -15.09 -4.44
C GLN A 181 -5.30 -15.44 -3.53
N ASP A 182 -5.46 -16.74 -3.25
CA ASP A 182 -6.44 -17.24 -2.29
C ASP A 182 -5.76 -17.49 -0.94
N GLY A 183 -5.95 -16.55 0.00
CA GLY A 183 -5.45 -16.64 1.36
C GLY A 183 -4.05 -16.06 1.59
N PRO A 184 -3.43 -16.40 2.74
CA PRO A 184 -2.19 -15.78 3.18
C PRO A 184 -1.04 -15.92 2.19
N THR A 185 -0.33 -14.82 1.97
CA THR A 185 0.68 -14.65 0.93
C THR A 185 1.95 -14.04 1.49
N VAL A 186 3.10 -14.65 1.19
CA VAL A 186 4.41 -14.03 1.38
C VAL A 186 4.68 -13.12 0.18
N LEU A 187 4.97 -11.85 0.44
CA LEU A 187 5.32 -10.89 -0.60
C LEU A 187 6.82 -10.63 -0.59
N VAL A 188 7.48 -10.88 -1.71
CA VAL A 188 8.94 -10.87 -1.84
C VAL A 188 9.34 -9.81 -2.86
N GLY A 189 10.38 -9.03 -2.55
CA GLY A 189 10.90 -7.99 -3.43
C GLY A 189 12.42 -8.02 -3.50
N HIS A 190 12.96 -8.03 -4.72
CA HIS A 190 14.38 -7.84 -4.98
C HIS A 190 14.70 -6.39 -5.32
N SER A 191 15.80 -5.84 -4.78
CA SER A 191 16.34 -4.54 -5.22
C SER A 191 15.32 -3.40 -5.13
N PHE A 192 15.06 -2.69 -6.23
CA PHE A 192 14.06 -1.62 -6.32
C PHE A 192 12.66 -2.08 -5.92
N ALA A 193 12.32 -3.37 -6.07
CA ALA A 193 11.04 -3.89 -5.62
C ALA A 193 10.84 -3.76 -4.10
N GLY A 194 11.88 -3.46 -3.32
CA GLY A 194 11.72 -3.00 -1.95
C GLY A 194 10.76 -1.82 -1.82
N MET A 195 10.73 -0.87 -2.76
CA MET A 195 9.72 0.19 -2.86
C MET A 195 8.31 -0.37 -3.04
N ILE A 196 8.18 -1.29 -4.00
CA ILE A 196 6.89 -1.85 -4.43
C ILE A 196 6.28 -2.70 -3.31
N VAL A 197 7.09 -3.56 -2.68
CA VAL A 197 6.68 -4.43 -1.55
C VAL A 197 6.35 -3.61 -0.31
N THR A 198 7.12 -2.56 -0.05
CA THR A 198 6.85 -1.64 1.06
C THR A 198 5.49 -0.95 0.88
N GLU A 199 5.16 -0.54 -0.35
CA GLU A 199 3.91 0.13 -0.67
C GLU A 199 2.73 -0.84 -0.74
N THR A 200 2.89 -2.06 -1.24
CA THR A 200 1.78 -3.02 -1.44
C THR A 200 1.58 -3.98 -0.27
N GLY A 201 2.53 -4.09 0.65
CA GLY A 201 2.52 -5.07 1.74
C GLY A 201 1.40 -4.91 2.78
N MET A 202 0.62 -3.82 2.72
CA MET A 202 -0.59 -3.65 3.53
C MET A 202 -1.81 -4.38 2.96
N HIS A 203 -1.71 -4.96 1.76
CA HIS A 203 -2.79 -5.75 1.18
C HIS A 203 -3.26 -6.85 2.15
N PRO A 204 -4.57 -7.10 2.31
CA PRO A 204 -5.09 -8.00 3.34
C PRO A 204 -4.54 -9.43 3.29
N ASN A 205 -4.24 -9.93 2.10
CA ASN A 205 -3.68 -11.28 1.92
C ASN A 205 -2.20 -11.38 2.32
N VAL A 206 -1.48 -10.27 2.46
CA VAL A 206 -0.05 -10.31 2.79
C VAL A 206 0.15 -10.63 4.26
N SER A 207 0.76 -11.79 4.54
CA SER A 207 1.06 -12.24 5.90
C SER A 207 2.50 -11.91 6.34
N ALA A 208 3.43 -11.87 5.39
CA ALA A 208 4.86 -11.65 5.63
C ALA A 208 5.53 -10.94 4.45
N LEU A 209 6.63 -10.26 4.73
CA LEU A 209 7.45 -9.55 3.73
C LEU A 209 8.85 -10.13 3.68
N VAL A 210 9.41 -10.30 2.49
CA VAL A 210 10.79 -10.74 2.30
C VAL A 210 11.51 -9.79 1.36
N TYR A 211 12.65 -9.27 1.78
CA TYR A 211 13.43 -8.29 1.03
C TYR A 211 14.79 -8.90 0.65
N ILE A 212 15.11 -8.95 -0.63
CA ILE A 212 16.36 -9.54 -1.14
C ILE A 212 17.21 -8.43 -1.76
N ALA A 213 18.37 -8.13 -1.16
CA ALA A 213 19.27 -7.07 -1.65
C ALA A 213 18.51 -5.77 -2.00
N ALA A 214 17.60 -5.33 -1.11
CA ALA A 214 16.52 -4.42 -1.48
C ALA A 214 16.56 -3.07 -0.76
N ARG A 215 16.30 -1.99 -1.50
CA ARG A 215 16.08 -0.68 -0.89
C ARG A 215 14.59 -0.48 -0.63
N ALA A 216 14.23 -0.38 0.64
CA ALA A 216 12.85 -0.31 1.12
C ALA A 216 12.67 0.89 2.06
N PRO A 217 12.45 2.10 1.50
CA PRO A 217 12.23 3.34 2.25
C PRO A 217 11.08 3.26 3.26
N ASP A 218 11.06 4.17 4.23
CA ASP A 218 9.93 4.37 5.12
C ASP A 218 8.87 5.26 4.46
N ALA A 219 7.71 5.44 5.11
CA ALA A 219 6.69 6.36 4.65
C ALA A 219 7.25 7.79 4.52
N GLY A 220 7.18 8.36 3.31
CA GLY A 220 7.65 9.70 2.99
C GLY A 220 9.16 9.83 2.74
N GLU A 221 9.94 8.76 2.92
CA GLU A 221 11.37 8.76 2.56
C GLU A 221 11.55 8.72 1.04
N ASP A 222 12.64 9.33 0.56
CA ASP A 222 12.97 9.41 -0.86
C ASP A 222 14.00 8.33 -1.22
N TYR A 223 13.71 7.59 -2.30
CA TYR A 223 14.53 6.45 -2.74
C TYR A 223 15.98 6.83 -3.08
N ALA A 224 16.18 7.98 -3.72
CA ALA A 224 17.49 8.44 -4.15
C ALA A 224 18.23 9.15 -3.02
N ALA A 225 17.53 9.94 -2.20
CA ALA A 225 18.14 10.61 -1.05
C ALA A 225 18.63 9.60 0.00
N LEU A 226 17.86 8.54 0.25
CA LEU A 226 18.26 7.45 1.16
C LEU A 226 19.54 6.75 0.67
N ALA A 227 19.71 6.58 -0.64
CA ALA A 227 20.93 6.00 -1.19
C ALA A 227 22.18 6.85 -0.89
N LYS A 228 22.02 8.18 -0.93
CA LYS A 228 23.11 9.15 -0.75
C LYS A 228 23.63 9.23 0.69
N THR A 229 22.98 8.59 1.66
CA THR A 229 23.49 8.52 3.05
C THR A 229 24.57 7.44 3.22
N PHE A 230 24.88 6.69 2.16
CA PHE A 230 25.92 5.66 2.11
C PHE A 230 26.83 5.88 0.89
N PRO A 231 28.05 5.31 0.86
CA PRO A 231 28.94 5.40 -0.30
C PRO A 231 28.25 4.93 -1.58
N THR A 232 28.35 5.73 -2.64
CA THR A 232 27.78 5.43 -3.95
C THR A 232 28.33 4.11 -4.49
N PRO A 233 27.47 3.15 -4.84
CA PRO A 233 27.91 1.85 -5.34
C PRO A 233 28.41 1.95 -6.79
N PRO A 234 29.44 1.17 -7.20
CA PRO A 234 30.08 1.25 -8.51
C PRO A 234 29.14 1.17 -9.72
N ALA A 235 28.09 0.32 -9.66
CA ALA A 235 27.14 0.15 -10.77
C ALA A 235 26.49 1.47 -11.22
N SER A 236 26.38 2.45 -10.30
CA SER A 236 25.80 3.77 -10.58
C SER A 236 26.52 4.51 -11.71
N ALA A 237 27.85 4.33 -11.84
CA ALA A 237 28.65 4.95 -12.89
C ALA A 237 28.43 4.29 -14.26
N GLY A 238 27.88 3.08 -14.27
CA GLY A 238 27.62 2.29 -15.47
C GLY A 238 26.23 2.45 -16.06
N ILE A 239 25.38 3.28 -15.47
CA ILE A 239 24.03 3.56 -15.99
C ILE A 239 24.16 4.48 -17.21
N VAL A 240 23.60 4.03 -18.33
CA VAL A 240 23.50 4.80 -19.58
C VAL A 240 22.03 5.12 -19.84
N PHE A 241 21.77 6.30 -20.41
CA PHE A 241 20.43 6.77 -20.72
C PHE A 241 20.22 6.95 -22.23
N ASP A 242 19.07 6.49 -22.72
CA ASP A 242 18.52 6.80 -24.03
C ASP A 242 17.15 7.48 -23.82
N GLY A 243 17.09 8.79 -24.06
CA GLY A 243 15.94 9.60 -23.68
C GLY A 243 15.65 9.50 -22.17
N ASP A 244 14.49 8.94 -21.84
CA ASP A 244 14.04 8.72 -20.46
C ASP A 244 14.31 7.31 -19.92
N GLU A 245 14.81 6.41 -20.76
CA GLU A 245 15.13 5.04 -20.37
C GLU A 245 16.57 4.93 -19.90
N GLY A 246 16.77 4.26 -18.76
CA GLY A 246 18.07 3.94 -18.18
C GLY A 246 18.30 2.44 -18.18
N ARG A 247 19.54 2.04 -18.47
CA ARG A 247 20.00 0.64 -18.43
C ARG A 247 21.46 0.58 -18.00
N LEU A 248 21.97 -0.59 -17.65
CA LEU A 248 23.40 -0.75 -17.40
C LEU A 248 24.15 -0.94 -18.72
N SER A 249 25.37 -0.40 -18.78
CA SER A 249 26.39 -0.85 -19.74
C SER A 249 26.73 -2.32 -19.48
N GLU A 250 27.20 -3.04 -20.50
CA GLU A 250 27.57 -4.46 -20.37
C GLU A 250 28.63 -4.66 -19.27
N ALA A 251 29.68 -3.83 -19.25
CA ALA A 251 30.73 -3.91 -18.25
C ALA A 251 30.18 -3.79 -16.82
N ALA A 252 29.32 -2.80 -16.56
CA ALA A 252 28.73 -2.61 -15.24
C ALA A 252 27.72 -3.72 -14.89
N PHE A 253 26.95 -4.22 -15.86
CA PHE A 253 26.05 -5.33 -15.62
C PHE A 253 26.82 -6.60 -15.23
N LEU A 254 27.84 -6.98 -16.00
CA LEU A 254 28.62 -8.19 -15.74
C LEU A 254 29.41 -8.10 -14.42
N HIS A 255 30.00 -6.94 -14.13
CA HIS A 255 30.92 -6.80 -13.00
C HIS A 255 30.25 -6.34 -11.70
N ASP A 256 29.27 -5.42 -11.77
CA ASP A 256 28.71 -4.78 -10.58
C ASP A 256 27.28 -5.25 -10.23
N PHE A 257 26.55 -5.81 -11.19
CA PHE A 257 25.19 -6.34 -10.97
C PHE A 257 25.19 -7.87 -10.86
N ALA A 258 25.89 -8.55 -11.77
CA ALA A 258 25.97 -10.00 -11.87
C ALA A 258 27.38 -10.54 -11.52
N GLY A 259 28.13 -9.84 -10.67
CA GLY A 259 29.58 -10.03 -10.49
C GLY A 259 30.01 -11.40 -9.96
N ASP A 260 29.09 -12.18 -9.41
CA ASP A 260 29.32 -13.53 -8.88
C ASP A 260 28.69 -14.64 -9.74
N LEU A 261 28.15 -14.30 -10.91
CA LEU A 261 27.61 -15.27 -11.86
C LEU A 261 28.67 -15.66 -12.93
N PRO A 262 28.60 -16.89 -13.48
CA PRO A 262 29.39 -17.24 -14.65
C PRO A 262 29.12 -16.24 -15.79
N GLU A 263 30.18 -15.75 -16.44
CA GLU A 263 30.09 -14.68 -17.45
C GLU A 263 29.06 -14.98 -18.55
N ALA A 264 29.00 -16.22 -19.04
CA ALA A 264 28.04 -16.63 -20.05
C ALA A 264 26.57 -16.46 -19.58
N ARG A 265 26.29 -16.76 -18.30
CA ARG A 265 24.96 -16.54 -17.70
C ARG A 265 24.68 -15.05 -17.53
N ALA A 266 25.67 -14.29 -17.06
CA ALA A 266 25.55 -12.84 -16.88
C ALA A 266 25.31 -12.11 -18.21
N LYS A 267 25.91 -12.57 -19.32
CA LYS A 267 25.66 -12.04 -20.68
C LYS A 267 24.24 -12.31 -21.17
N VAL A 268 23.66 -13.47 -20.86
CA VAL A 268 22.26 -13.76 -21.18
C VAL A 268 21.34 -12.83 -20.38
N LEU A 269 21.60 -12.66 -19.08
CA LEU A 269 20.83 -11.75 -18.23
C LEU A 269 20.96 -10.29 -18.69
N TYR A 270 22.14 -9.87 -19.13
CA TYR A 270 22.36 -8.54 -19.73
C TYR A 270 21.50 -8.32 -20.98
N ALA A 271 21.37 -9.34 -21.83
CA ALA A 271 20.62 -9.26 -23.08
C ALA A 271 19.10 -9.15 -22.85
N VAL A 272 18.59 -9.64 -21.71
CA VAL A 272 17.17 -9.55 -21.35
C VAL A 272 16.87 -8.43 -20.34
N GLN A 273 17.87 -7.64 -19.94
CA GLN A 273 17.64 -6.58 -18.97
C GLN A 273 16.53 -5.62 -19.44
N GLU A 274 15.63 -5.26 -18.53
CA GLU A 274 14.58 -4.29 -18.83
C GLU A 274 15.08 -2.87 -18.52
N PRO A 275 15.05 -1.94 -19.50
CA PRO A 275 15.30 -0.53 -19.24
C PRO A 275 14.24 0.06 -18.30
N PHE A 276 14.65 0.96 -17.40
CA PHE A 276 13.72 1.65 -16.50
C PHE A 276 13.50 3.10 -16.95
N HIS A 277 12.34 3.69 -16.65
CA HIS A 277 12.08 5.11 -16.91
C HIS A 277 12.51 5.95 -15.71
N LYS A 278 13.14 7.11 -15.94
CA LYS A 278 13.56 8.03 -14.86
C LYS A 278 12.46 8.35 -13.83
N ALA A 279 11.22 8.44 -14.29
CA ALA A 279 10.05 8.72 -13.43
C ALA A 279 9.90 7.70 -12.30
N LEU A 280 10.25 6.43 -12.53
CA LEU A 280 10.22 5.36 -11.53
C LEU A 280 11.03 5.70 -10.28
N LEU A 281 12.22 6.29 -10.45
CA LEU A 281 13.14 6.62 -9.36
C LEU A 281 12.71 7.83 -8.53
N THR A 282 11.72 8.59 -9.00
CA THR A 282 11.17 9.76 -8.29
C THR A 282 9.99 9.41 -7.38
N GLY A 283 9.53 8.16 -7.43
CA GLY A 283 8.46 7.66 -6.60
C GLY A 283 8.81 7.72 -5.11
N LYS A 284 7.80 7.98 -4.28
CA LYS A 284 7.91 7.97 -2.82
C LYS A 284 6.91 6.99 -2.25
N THR A 285 7.34 6.22 -1.27
CA THR A 285 6.47 5.37 -0.47
C THR A 285 5.54 6.23 0.38
N SER A 286 4.24 5.96 0.34
CA SER A 286 3.26 6.63 1.20
C SER A 286 3.10 5.90 2.54
N GLN A 287 3.51 4.64 2.58
CA GLN A 287 3.43 3.77 3.74
C GLN A 287 4.65 2.86 3.81
N ALA A 288 4.82 2.17 4.94
CA ALA A 288 5.89 1.21 5.15
C ALA A 288 5.35 -0.08 5.76
N ALA A 289 4.97 -1.04 4.92
CA ALA A 289 4.33 -2.27 5.37
C ALA A 289 5.17 -3.05 6.41
N TRP A 290 6.50 -3.00 6.29
CA TRP A 290 7.45 -3.62 7.23
C TRP A 290 7.36 -3.08 8.67
N ARG A 291 6.71 -1.93 8.89
CA ARG A 291 6.41 -1.44 10.25
C ARG A 291 5.31 -2.23 10.97
N SER A 292 4.52 -3.01 10.22
CA SER A 292 3.34 -3.71 10.76
C SER A 292 3.28 -5.19 10.41
N LYS A 293 4.14 -5.66 9.50
CA LYS A 293 4.22 -7.05 9.05
C LYS A 293 5.55 -7.67 9.47
N PRO A 294 5.57 -8.96 9.86
CA PRO A 294 6.84 -9.65 10.07
C PRO A 294 7.63 -9.62 8.77
N SER A 295 8.93 -9.37 8.89
CA SER A 295 9.81 -9.09 7.76
C SER A 295 11.07 -9.94 7.84
N TRP A 296 11.52 -10.42 6.69
CA TRP A 296 12.79 -11.12 6.49
C TRP A 296 13.64 -10.34 5.50
N TYR A 297 14.95 -10.48 5.61
CA TYR A 297 15.89 -9.77 4.76
C TYR A 297 17.09 -10.66 4.39
N ALA A 298 17.49 -10.67 3.13
CA ALA A 298 18.76 -11.23 2.69
C ALA A 298 19.69 -10.08 2.25
N VAL A 299 20.79 -9.91 2.97
CA VAL A 299 21.86 -8.96 2.64
C VAL A 299 22.85 -9.63 1.70
N SER A 300 23.19 -8.97 0.59
CA SER A 300 24.25 -9.42 -0.31
C SER A 300 25.55 -8.70 0.04
N THR A 301 26.51 -9.41 0.63
CA THR A 301 27.66 -8.75 1.28
C THR A 301 28.68 -8.17 0.31
N GLU A 302 28.64 -8.58 -0.95
CA GLU A 302 29.53 -8.13 -2.03
C GLU A 302 28.75 -7.34 -3.11
N ASP A 303 27.60 -6.78 -2.72
CA ASP A 303 26.75 -5.99 -3.60
C ASP A 303 27.45 -4.70 -4.04
N ARG A 304 27.49 -4.48 -5.35
CA ARG A 304 28.10 -3.31 -6.01
C ARG A 304 27.07 -2.45 -6.74
N THR A 305 25.78 -2.72 -6.52
CA THR A 305 24.60 -2.01 -7.03
C THR A 305 23.83 -1.31 -5.91
N ILE A 306 23.69 -1.95 -4.75
CA ILE A 306 23.23 -1.34 -3.50
C ILE A 306 24.34 -1.52 -2.46
N ASN A 307 24.64 -0.47 -1.71
CA ASN A 307 25.67 -0.57 -0.68
C ASN A 307 25.26 -1.58 0.41
N PRO A 308 26.07 -2.60 0.73
CA PRO A 308 25.70 -3.62 1.74
C PRO A 308 25.38 -3.03 3.12
N ASP A 309 25.99 -1.90 3.51
CA ASP A 309 25.65 -1.25 4.78
C ASP A 309 24.30 -0.53 4.73
N LEU A 310 23.87 -0.08 3.55
CA LEU A 310 22.50 0.40 3.34
C LEU A 310 21.51 -0.76 3.50
N GLU A 311 21.82 -1.94 2.95
CA GLU A 311 20.99 -3.14 3.13
C GLU A 311 20.88 -3.55 4.60
N ARG A 312 22.02 -3.62 5.32
CA ARG A 312 22.03 -3.89 6.76
C ARG A 312 21.24 -2.84 7.54
N PHE A 313 21.34 -1.57 7.15
CA PHE A 313 20.55 -0.50 7.75
C PHE A 313 19.05 -0.70 7.53
N MET A 314 18.62 -1.10 6.31
CA MET A 314 17.23 -1.47 6.02
C MET A 314 16.77 -2.66 6.89
N ALA A 315 17.54 -3.74 6.91
CA ALA A 315 17.21 -4.93 7.68
C ALA A 315 17.06 -4.64 9.18
N LYS A 316 18.01 -3.88 9.74
CA LYS A 316 18.02 -3.49 11.15
C LYS A 316 16.80 -2.64 11.54
N ARG A 317 16.46 -1.62 10.75
CA ARG A 317 15.35 -0.72 11.09
C ARG A 317 13.97 -1.40 10.95
N MET A 318 13.87 -2.43 10.12
CA MET A 318 12.67 -3.27 10.03
C MET A 318 12.52 -4.22 11.22
N GLY A 319 13.59 -4.47 11.98
CA GLY A 319 13.64 -5.59 12.92
C GLY A 319 13.51 -6.94 12.20
N ALA A 320 13.99 -7.01 10.95
CA ALA A 320 13.82 -8.19 10.11
C ALA A 320 14.69 -9.35 10.59
N LYS A 321 14.18 -10.58 10.46
CA LYS A 321 15.07 -11.74 10.51
C LYS A 321 15.97 -11.71 9.29
N THR A 322 17.28 -11.68 9.53
CA THR A 322 18.26 -11.37 8.50
C THR A 322 19.23 -12.51 8.28
N ILE A 323 19.52 -12.82 7.02
CA ILE A 323 20.66 -13.63 6.59
C ILE A 323 21.62 -12.75 5.80
N GLU A 324 22.92 -13.05 5.86
CA GLU A 324 23.94 -12.44 5.00
C GLU A 324 24.48 -13.51 4.06
N LEU A 325 24.56 -13.18 2.77
CA LEU A 325 25.04 -14.06 1.72
C LEU A 325 26.27 -13.44 1.06
N LYS A 326 27.31 -14.25 0.87
CA LYS A 326 28.49 -13.87 0.09
C LYS A 326 28.13 -13.85 -1.40
N ALA A 327 27.51 -12.75 -1.82
CA ALA A 327 26.88 -12.61 -3.12
C ALA A 327 27.02 -11.18 -3.65
N SER A 328 27.03 -11.06 -4.98
CA SER A 328 26.75 -9.80 -5.67
C SER A 328 25.24 -9.49 -5.63
N HIS A 329 24.77 -8.54 -6.45
CA HIS A 329 23.40 -8.04 -6.38
C HIS A 329 22.31 -9.09 -6.73
N LEU A 330 22.66 -10.11 -7.50
CA LEU A 330 21.76 -11.17 -7.95
C LEU A 330 21.80 -12.41 -7.05
N SER A 331 21.77 -12.23 -5.72
CA SER A 331 21.76 -13.34 -4.75
C SER A 331 20.59 -14.32 -4.94
N LEU A 332 19.46 -13.88 -5.51
CA LEU A 332 18.38 -14.80 -5.91
C LEU A 332 18.75 -15.79 -7.03
N ILE A 333 19.84 -15.53 -7.77
CA ILE A 333 20.34 -16.37 -8.86
C ILE A 333 21.60 -17.13 -8.43
N SER A 334 22.52 -16.51 -7.69
CA SER A 334 23.74 -17.15 -7.21
C SER A 334 23.52 -18.04 -5.98
N HIS A 335 22.53 -17.72 -5.13
CA HIS A 335 22.17 -18.43 -3.89
C HIS A 335 20.66 -18.75 -3.82
N PRO A 336 20.08 -19.42 -4.85
CA PRO A 336 18.63 -19.61 -4.92
C PRO A 336 18.10 -20.52 -3.81
N ASP A 337 18.92 -21.41 -3.26
CA ASP A 337 18.53 -22.32 -2.17
C ASP A 337 18.31 -21.54 -0.86
N GLU A 338 19.26 -20.68 -0.48
CA GLU A 338 19.18 -19.84 0.72
C GLU A 338 18.03 -18.84 0.62
N ILE A 339 17.83 -18.23 -0.55
CA ILE A 339 16.69 -17.34 -0.80
C ILE A 339 15.37 -18.09 -0.69
N THR A 340 15.27 -19.28 -1.29
CA THR A 340 14.07 -20.12 -1.16
C THR A 340 13.80 -20.45 0.30
N GLN A 341 14.82 -20.88 1.05
CA GLN A 341 14.66 -21.26 2.44
C GLN A 341 14.20 -20.08 3.31
N LEU A 342 14.71 -18.88 3.05
CA LEU A 342 14.25 -17.66 3.73
C LEU A 342 12.76 -17.38 3.47
N ILE A 343 12.32 -17.56 2.23
CA ILE A 343 10.90 -17.37 1.83
C ILE A 343 10.01 -18.43 2.47
N ILE A 344 10.45 -19.70 2.49
CA ILE A 344 9.73 -20.80 3.15
C ILE A 344 9.58 -20.51 4.64
N GLU A 345 10.65 -20.03 5.28
CA GLU A 345 10.60 -19.67 6.69
C GLU A 345 9.63 -18.52 6.98
N ALA A 346 9.60 -17.51 6.10
CA ALA A 346 8.63 -16.42 6.18
C ALA A 346 7.17 -16.88 6.04
N ALA A 347 6.94 -18.05 5.43
CA ALA A 347 5.62 -18.59 5.22
C ALA A 347 5.04 -19.34 6.43
N GLY A 348 5.84 -19.70 7.45
CA GLY A 348 5.37 -20.33 8.70
C GLY A 348 5.38 -21.85 8.74
#